data_AF-A0A7D6VCE7-F1
#
_entry.id   AF-A0A7D6VCE7-F1
#
_cell.length_a   1.000
_cell.length_b   1.000
_cell.length_c   1.000
_cell.angle_alpha   90.00
_cell.angle_beta   90.00
_cell.angle_gamma   90.00
#
_symmetry.space_group_name_H-M   'P 1'
#
loop_
_entity.id
_entity.type
_entity.pdbx_description
1 polymer ?
#
loop_
_entity_poly.entity_id
_entity_poly.type
_entity_poly.pdbx_seq_one_letter_code
_entity_poly.pdbx_strand_id
1 'polypeptide(L)'
;MDCAELARRTRDDARLLAERAQALRDIADRVGGAGTAPDWFERTVGEHIERCLIAAGDLAEAADRLDEHARAISSVRTAGPVVRVAVPGMGRL
;
A
#
# COMPACT_ATOMS: atom_id res chain seq x y z
N MET A 1 6.44 -14.74 6.44
CA MET A 1 5.55 -13.61 6.08
C MET A 1 5.21 -13.79 4.61
N ASP A 2 3.93 -13.95 4.27
CA ASP A 2 3.50 -14.11 2.88
C ASP A 2 3.10 -12.74 2.28
N CYS A 3 2.91 -12.69 0.95
CA CYS A 3 2.56 -11.45 0.25
C CYS A 3 1.23 -10.85 0.74
N ALA A 4 0.28 -11.67 1.20
CA ALA A 4 -1.00 -11.21 1.71
C ALA A 4 -0.86 -10.51 3.07
N GLU A 5 -0.05 -11.07 3.98
CA GLU A 5 0.29 -10.45 5.26
C GLU A 5 1.04 -9.13 5.05
N LEU A 6 1.99 -9.09 4.11
CA LEU A 6 2.74 -7.88 3.79
C LEU A 6 1.80 -6.81 3.21
N ALA A 7 0.94 -7.16 2.24
CA ALA A 7 -0.05 -6.25 1.68
C ALA A 7 -0.97 -5.65 2.74
N ARG A 8 -1.43 -6.47 3.71
CA ARG A 8 -2.26 -5.98 4.82
C ARG A 8 -1.50 -4.95 5.68
N ARG A 9 -0.28 -5.29 6.12
CA ARG A 9 0.53 -4.39 6.95
C ARG A 9 0.83 -3.07 6.24
N THR A 10 1.21 -3.11 4.97
CA THR A 10 1.47 -1.91 4.20
C THR A 10 0.22 -1.03 4.06
N ARG A 11 -0.97 -1.64 3.93
CA ARG A 11 -2.24 -0.90 3.92
C ARG A 11 -2.58 -0.29 5.28
N ASP A 12 -2.27 -0.99 6.37
CA ASP A 12 -2.45 -0.47 7.74
C ASP A 12 -1.48 0.71 7.99
N ASP A 13 -0.23 0.59 7.56
CA ASP A 13 0.78 1.67 7.65
C ASP A 13 0.35 2.90 6.84
N ALA A 14 -0.18 2.70 5.62
CA ALA A 14 -0.73 3.78 4.80
C ALA A 14 -1.86 4.53 5.53
N ARG A 15 -2.80 3.78 6.13
CA ARG A 15 -3.90 4.35 6.92
C ARG A 15 -3.41 5.13 8.11
N LEU A 16 -2.52 4.53 8.90
CA LEU A 16 -1.96 5.16 10.09
C LEU A 16 -1.24 6.46 9.73
N LEU A 17 -0.47 6.47 8.64
CA LEU A 17 0.24 7.68 8.20
C LEU A 17 -0.72 8.79 7.78
N ALA A 18 -1.80 8.46 7.06
CA ALA A 18 -2.83 9.42 6.70
C ALA A 18 -3.57 9.99 7.92
N GLU A 19 -3.90 9.15 8.90
CA GLU A 19 -4.51 9.58 10.17
C GLU A 19 -3.59 10.52 10.95
N ARG A 20 -2.28 10.25 10.97
CA ARG A 20 -1.30 11.11 11.64
C ARG A 20 -1.13 12.45 10.92
N ALA A 21 -1.15 12.45 9.59
CA ALA A 21 -1.15 13.68 8.80
C ALA A 21 -2.38 14.55 9.09
N GLN A 22 -3.56 13.93 9.22
CA GLN A 22 -4.78 14.65 9.59
C GLN A 22 -4.71 15.20 11.02
N ALA A 23 -4.27 14.39 11.99
CA ALA A 23 -4.10 14.86 13.37
C ALA A 23 -3.10 16.02 13.46
N LEU A 24 -2.05 16.00 12.65
CA LEU A 24 -1.08 17.10 12.57
C LEU A 24 -1.72 18.37 11.98
N ARG A 25 -2.60 18.23 10.98
CA ARG A 25 -3.38 19.35 10.43
C ARG A 25 -4.27 19.98 11.50
N ASP A 26 -5.00 19.17 12.27
CA ASP A 26 -5.87 19.67 13.34
C ASP A 26 -5.07 20.37 14.47
N ILE A 27 -3.83 19.93 14.72
CA ILE A 27 -2.91 20.63 15.62
C ILE A 27 -2.46 21.95 15.00
N ALA A 28 -2.08 21.95 13.72
CA ALA A 28 -1.62 23.14 13.01
C ALA A 28 -2.69 24.24 13.00
N ASP A 29 -3.94 23.88 12.71
CA ASP A 29 -5.07 24.81 12.67
C ASP A 29 -5.34 25.43 14.06
N ARG A 30 -5.22 24.63 15.13
CA ARG A 30 -5.34 25.14 16.51
C ARG A 30 -4.23 26.09 16.89
N VAL A 31 -2.99 25.80 16.48
CA VAL A 31 -1.82 26.63 16.77
C VAL A 31 -1.86 27.93 15.95
N GLY A 32 -2.22 27.87 14.67
CA GLY A 32 -2.40 29.03 13.81
C GLY A 32 -3.52 29.94 14.29
N GLY A 33 -4.67 29.37 14.68
CA GLY A 33 -5.81 30.12 15.21
C GLY A 33 -5.54 30.83 16.55
N ALA A 34 -4.53 30.39 17.32
CA ALA A 34 -4.12 31.04 18.56
C ALA A 34 -3.30 32.32 18.34
N GLY A 35 -2.85 32.59 17.09
CA GLY A 35 -2.05 33.78 16.76
C GLY A 35 -0.63 33.76 17.35
N THR A 36 -0.17 32.62 17.86
CA THR A 36 1.16 32.45 18.47
C THR A 36 2.12 31.67 17.58
N ALA A 37 1.70 31.28 16.38
CA ALA A 37 2.50 30.51 15.44
C ALA A 37 3.57 31.40 14.78
N PRO A 38 4.85 30.99 14.76
CA PRO A 38 5.87 31.66 13.96
C PRO A 38 5.56 31.59 12.46
N ASP A 39 6.01 32.58 11.68
CA ASP A 39 5.77 32.67 10.23
C ASP A 39 6.22 31.43 9.43
N TRP A 40 7.23 30.70 9.92
CA TRP A 40 7.71 29.49 9.28
C TRP A 40 6.82 28.26 9.54
N PHE A 41 5.96 28.30 10.57
CA PHE A 41 5.24 27.15 11.10
C PHE A 41 4.26 26.56 10.08
N GLU A 42 3.37 27.38 9.53
CA GLU A 42 2.33 26.91 8.60
C GLU A 42 2.95 26.26 7.36
N ARG A 43 3.98 26.90 6.79
CA ARG A 43 4.69 26.36 5.63
C ARG A 43 5.36 25.03 5.94
N THR A 44 6.15 24.95 7.01
CA THR A 44 6.89 23.72 7.35
C THR A 44 5.96 22.57 7.71
N VAL A 45 4.90 22.83 8.47
CA VAL A 45 3.92 21.81 8.84
C VAL A 45 3.10 21.39 7.62
N GLY A 46 2.70 22.33 6.78
CA GLY A 46 2.02 22.05 5.51
C GLY A 46 2.84 21.15 4.59
N GLU A 47 4.12 21.49 4.36
CA GLU A 47 5.05 20.66 3.57
C GLU A 47 5.20 19.25 4.17
N HIS A 48 5.22 19.12 5.50
CA HIS A 48 5.34 17.82 6.15
C HIS A 48 4.06 16.99 6.00
N ILE A 49 2.89 17.60 6.19
CA ILE A 49 1.58 16.96 5.96
C ILE A 49 1.50 16.44 4.53
N GLU A 50 1.88 17.24 3.54
CA GLU A 50 1.89 16.84 2.14
C GLU A 50 2.79 15.62 1.91
N ARG A 51 4.01 15.63 2.43
CA ARG A 51 4.94 14.48 2.34
C ARG A 51 4.35 13.21 2.98
N CYS A 52 3.66 13.34 4.12
CA CYS A 52 3.01 12.20 4.77
C CYS A 52 1.86 11.64 3.93
N LEU A 53 1.05 12.51 3.31
CA LEU A 53 -0.06 12.09 2.44
C LEU A 53 0.43 11.41 1.16
N ILE A 54 1.51 11.92 0.55
CA ILE A 54 2.16 11.28 -0.60
C ILE A 54 2.67 9.89 -0.22
N ALA A 55 3.43 9.79 0.86
CA ALA A 55 3.96 8.50 1.33
C ALA A 55 2.84 7.50 1.70
N ALA A 56 1.72 7.98 2.26
CA ALA A 56 0.56 7.14 2.52
C ALA A 56 -0.06 6.61 1.21
N GLY A 57 -0.14 7.44 0.18
CA GLY A 57 -0.57 7.04 -1.16
C GLY A 57 0.35 5.97 -1.77
N ASP A 58 1.66 6.19 -1.71
CA ASP A 58 2.66 5.24 -2.23
C ASP A 58 2.58 3.88 -1.52
N LEU A 59 2.37 3.88 -0.20
CA LEU A 59 2.17 2.66 0.59
C LEU A 59 0.86 1.95 0.18
N ALA A 60 -0.23 2.69 -0.02
CA ALA A 60 -1.49 2.10 -0.48
C ALA A 60 -1.33 1.43 -1.86
N GLU A 61 -0.66 2.08 -2.79
CA GLU A 61 -0.37 1.53 -4.12
C GLU A 61 0.52 0.28 -4.02
N ALA A 62 1.56 0.31 -3.18
CA ALA A 62 2.41 -0.84 -2.93
C ALA A 62 1.62 -2.03 -2.35
N ALA A 63 0.70 -1.76 -1.42
CA ALA A 63 -0.17 -2.78 -0.84
C ALA A 63 -1.09 -3.43 -1.90
N ASP A 64 -1.61 -2.64 -2.84
CA ASP A 64 -2.46 -3.14 -3.91
C ASP A 64 -1.67 -4.05 -4.89
N ARG A 65 -0.46 -3.64 -5.26
CA ARG A 65 0.45 -4.46 -6.09
C ARG A 65 0.84 -5.78 -5.42
N LEU A 66 1.11 -5.75 -4.11
CA LEU A 66 1.40 -6.96 -3.33
C LEU A 66 0.22 -7.93 -3.28
N ASP A 67 -1.00 -7.40 -3.14
CA ASP A 67 -2.23 -8.21 -3.16
C ASP A 67 -2.48 -8.84 -4.54
N GLU A 68 -2.25 -8.10 -5.63
CA GLU A 68 -2.30 -8.63 -6.99
C GLU A 68 -1.32 -9.79 -7.18
N HIS A 69 -0.08 -9.64 -6.74
CA HIS A 69 0.92 -10.71 -6.79
C HIS A 69 0.53 -11.91 -5.93
N ALA A 70 -0.02 -11.70 -4.73
CA ALA A 70 -0.49 -12.78 -3.87
C ALA A 70 -1.60 -13.61 -4.54
N ARG A 71 -2.53 -12.95 -5.23
CA ARG A 71 -3.60 -13.59 -6.01
C ARG A 71 -3.04 -14.37 -7.21
N ALA A 72 -2.09 -13.80 -7.94
CA ALA A 72 -1.44 -14.45 -9.08
C ALA A 72 -0.70 -15.74 -8.65
N ILE A 73 0.08 -15.66 -7.57
CA ILE A 73 0.79 -16.83 -7.00
C ILE A 73 -0.20 -17.90 -6.55
N SER A 74 -1.29 -17.51 -5.90
CA SER A 74 -2.33 -18.43 -5.44
C SER A 74 -3.02 -19.14 -6.60
N SER A 75 -3.33 -18.40 -7.68
CA SER A 75 -3.92 -18.93 -8.92
C SER A 75 -3.04 -20.02 -9.56
N VAL A 76 -1.74 -19.76 -9.69
CA VAL A 76 -0.77 -20.73 -10.23
C VAL A 76 -0.69 -21.99 -9.35
N ARG A 77 -0.69 -21.82 -8.02
CA ARG A 77 -0.67 -22.95 -7.07
C ARG A 77 -1.93 -23.80 -7.18
N THR A 78 -3.10 -23.19 -7.37
CA THR A 78 -4.37 -23.93 -7.53
C THR A 78 -4.54 -24.56 -8.90
N ALA A 79 -3.90 -24.03 -9.94
CA ALA A 79 -4.01 -24.56 -11.29
C ALA A 79 -3.22 -25.87 -11.50
N GLY A 80 -2.22 -26.15 -10.66
CA GLY A 80 -1.32 -27.30 -10.82
C GLY A 80 -0.52 -27.26 -12.13
N PRO A 81 0.58 -28.02 -12.28
CA PRO A 81 1.22 -28.14 -13.57
C PRO A 81 0.33 -28.99 -14.48
N VAL A 82 -0.43 -28.36 -15.37
CA VAL A 82 -1.13 -29.06 -16.45
C VAL A 82 -0.09 -29.44 -17.50
N VAL A 83 0.75 -30.43 -17.18
CA VAL A 83 1.58 -31.11 -18.16
C VAL A 83 0.64 -31.99 -18.98
N ARG A 84 0.05 -31.44 -20.04
CA ARG A 84 -0.51 -32.28 -21.10
C ARG A 84 0.65 -32.93 -21.84
N VAL A 85 1.09 -34.10 -21.36
CA VAL A 85 1.93 -34.99 -22.16
C VAL A 85 1.03 -35.52 -23.27
N ALA A 86 1.13 -34.92 -24.46
CA ALA A 86 0.65 -35.56 -25.68
C ALA A 86 1.53 -36.80 -25.90
N VAL A 87 1.02 -37.97 -25.52
CA VAL A 87 1.64 -39.25 -25.90
C VAL A 87 1.38 -39.43 -27.40
N PRO A 88 2.39 -39.39 -28.28
CA PRO A 88 2.19 -39.62 -29.69
C PRO A 88 1.82 -41.10 -29.89
N GLY A 89 0.60 -41.31 -30.38
CA GLY A 89 0.09 -42.50 -31.07
C GLY A 89 0.85 -43.83 -30.92
N MET A 90 0.39 -44.67 -29.99
CA MET A 90 0.34 -46.11 -30.24
C MET A 90 -1.03 -46.47 -30.83
N GLY A 91 -1.05 -46.78 -32.12
CA GLY A 91 -2.09 -47.56 -32.81
C GLY A 91 -1.44 -48.15 -34.05
N ARG A 92 -0.97 -49.40 -34.02
CA ARG A 92 -1.72 -50.62 -34.38
C ARG A 92 -2.49 -50.43 -35.69
N LEU A 93 -1.88 -50.75 -36.82
CA LEU A 93 -1.95 -52.04 -37.54
C LEU A 93 -0.99 -51.98 -38.74
#